data_AF-A0A2M8E0E3-F1
#
_entry.id   AF-A0A2M8E0E3-F1
#
_cell.length_a   1.000
_cell.length_b   1.000
_cell.length_c   1.000
_cell.angle_alpha   90.00
_cell.angle_beta   90.00
_cell.angle_gamma   90.00
#
_symmetry.space_group_name_H-M   'P 1'
#
loop_
_entity.id
_entity.type
_entity.pdbx_description
1 polymer ?
#
loop_
_entity_poly.entity_id
_entity_poly.type
_entity_poly.pdbx_seq_one_letter_code
_entity_poly.pdbx_strand_id
1 'polypeptide(L)'
;NPGLPIGFVLQVGSNWVDLDLSDHGTVLHNGDGLCYYDLQKELVGLAINRAETISAKKGTWRVYPKDALATLKDLRKGVEVNRNRDVDWLHVLSKKSSDRRIGIWAHLQVLTESVQLTLTDEDGHSATTQLPWPATERQKANNETEALNHIRAQLNRLGNTIFIAASADGSSAKADFHHLFLPASLLNNLRRQAVAALEAERATALPRWTRAPAVEPPAPYPEDSLSYLANVFNTAAHRFYARHGVKVIAPAYESIEEPGEVSLMITKHCVRFSLSLCPKQAKGVTGVQGFVKAEPLQLINGKEKLTLRFDCKPCEMHVVGKMKPAVAKQSRSELADACAALAQGVSMTFYKTRPASLTGFGH
;
A
#
# COMPACT_ATOMS: atom_id res chain seq x y z
N ASN A 1 -7.51 -6.82 15.16
CA ASN A 1 -6.49 -7.67 14.51
C ASN A 1 -5.52 -8.09 15.60
N PRO A 2 -5.39 -9.39 15.92
CA PRO A 2 -4.48 -9.86 16.97
C PRO A 2 -3.00 -9.65 16.63
N GLY A 3 -2.65 -9.33 15.39
CA GLY A 3 -1.25 -9.21 14.98
C GLY A 3 -0.60 -10.59 14.81
N LEU A 4 0.70 -10.69 15.08
CA LEU A 4 1.46 -11.94 14.91
C LEU A 4 1.64 -12.65 16.26
N PRO A 5 1.48 -13.99 16.32
CA PRO A 5 1.81 -14.76 17.51
C PRO A 5 3.32 -14.67 17.77
N ILE A 6 3.71 -14.28 18.99
CA ILE A 6 5.12 -14.11 19.36
C ILE A 6 5.60 -15.11 20.40
N GLY A 7 4.69 -15.75 21.15
CA GLY A 7 5.08 -16.63 22.23
C GLY A 7 3.97 -16.95 23.22
N PHE A 8 4.37 -17.43 24.40
CA PHE A 8 3.45 -17.87 25.46
C PHE A 8 3.81 -17.25 26.81
N VAL A 9 2.82 -17.11 27.70
CA VAL A 9 3.06 -16.70 29.08
C VAL A 9 3.72 -17.84 29.86
N LEU A 10 4.88 -17.59 30.47
CA LEU A 10 5.56 -18.54 31.37
C LEU A 10 5.03 -18.47 32.79
N GLN A 11 4.86 -17.26 33.30
CA GLN A 11 4.39 -16.99 34.65
C GLN A 11 3.89 -15.55 34.77
N VAL A 12 3.01 -15.34 35.74
CA VAL A 12 2.40 -14.04 36.05
C VAL A 12 2.79 -13.70 37.48
N GLY A 13 3.44 -12.56 37.67
CA GLY A 13 3.83 -12.03 38.97
C GLY A 13 2.79 -11.08 39.56
N SER A 14 3.23 -10.18 40.46
CA SER A 14 2.36 -9.17 41.08
C SER A 14 2.05 -7.99 40.16
N ASN A 15 3.01 -7.57 39.34
CA ASN A 15 2.88 -6.47 38.38
C ASN A 15 3.63 -6.71 37.06
N TRP A 16 4.07 -7.95 36.82
CA TRP A 16 4.86 -8.33 35.66
C TRP A 16 4.40 -9.69 35.10
N VAL A 17 4.76 -9.96 33.85
CA VAL A 17 4.46 -11.20 33.14
C VAL A 17 5.74 -11.66 32.45
N ASP A 18 6.13 -12.91 32.67
CA ASP A 18 7.23 -13.49 31.91
C ASP A 18 6.68 -14.21 30.68
N LEU A 19 7.30 -13.95 29.53
CA LEU A 19 6.97 -14.48 28.22
C LEU A 19 8.11 -15.37 27.72
N ASP A 20 7.74 -16.46 27.06
CA ASP A 20 8.61 -17.31 26.26
C ASP A 20 8.33 -17.03 24.79
N LEU A 21 9.27 -16.38 24.10
CA LEU A 21 9.08 -16.03 22.70
C LEU A 21 9.45 -17.21 21.79
N SER A 22 8.53 -17.54 20.89
CA SER A 22 8.68 -18.65 19.92
C SER A 22 9.86 -18.43 18.97
N ASP A 23 10.12 -17.17 18.60
CA ASP A 23 11.32 -16.75 17.88
C ASP A 23 12.26 -16.01 18.83
N HIS A 24 13.40 -16.64 19.13
CA HIS A 24 14.40 -16.08 20.02
C HIS A 24 15.11 -14.84 19.45
N GLY A 25 14.96 -14.55 18.15
CA GLY A 25 15.41 -13.30 17.53
C GLY A 25 14.46 -12.12 17.78
N THR A 26 13.25 -12.36 18.28
CA THR A 26 12.26 -11.30 18.53
C THR A 26 12.67 -10.44 19.73
N VAL A 27 12.67 -9.12 19.52
CA VAL A 27 12.99 -8.11 20.55
C VAL A 27 11.72 -7.36 20.92
N LEU A 28 11.46 -7.21 22.22
CA LEU A 28 10.35 -6.41 22.74
C LEU A 28 10.84 -5.03 23.18
N HIS A 29 10.02 -4.01 22.90
CA HIS A 29 10.32 -2.63 23.22
C HIS A 29 9.27 -2.04 24.17
N ASN A 30 9.70 -1.05 24.96
CA ASN A 30 8.79 -0.29 25.80
C ASN A 30 7.73 0.41 24.94
N GLY A 31 6.46 0.28 25.31
CA GLY A 31 5.33 0.84 24.55
C GLY A 31 4.74 -0.10 23.49
N ASP A 32 5.29 -1.29 23.30
CA ASP A 32 4.67 -2.28 22.42
C ASP A 32 3.23 -2.63 22.84
N GLY A 33 2.43 -2.99 21.84
CA GLY A 33 1.10 -3.54 22.05
C GLY A 33 1.13 -5.05 21.89
N LEU A 34 0.82 -5.75 22.98
CA LEU A 34 0.54 -7.18 22.96
C LEU A 34 -0.97 -7.40 23.07
N CYS A 35 -1.43 -8.58 22.74
CA CYS A 35 -2.79 -9.03 23.00
C CYS A 35 -2.90 -10.55 23.04
N TYR A 36 -3.92 -11.06 23.71
CA TYR A 36 -4.18 -12.49 23.84
C TYR A 36 -5.69 -12.73 23.81
N TYR A 37 -6.08 -14.01 23.68
CA TYR A 37 -7.48 -14.41 23.77
C TYR A 37 -7.79 -14.90 25.19
N ASP A 38 -8.87 -14.40 25.78
CA ASP A 38 -9.38 -14.92 27.05
C ASP A 38 -10.05 -16.30 26.88
N LEU A 39 -10.60 -16.88 27.96
CA LEU A 39 -11.27 -18.19 27.88
C LEU A 39 -12.53 -18.17 27.00
N GLN A 40 -13.13 -17.00 26.79
CA GLN A 40 -14.30 -16.81 25.93
C GLN A 40 -13.90 -16.49 24.47
N LYS A 41 -12.60 -16.49 24.15
CA LYS A 41 -12.03 -16.13 22.84
C LYS A 41 -12.27 -14.67 22.47
N GLU A 42 -12.38 -13.80 23.47
CA GLU A 42 -12.38 -12.35 23.29
C GLU A 42 -10.94 -11.83 23.29
N LEU A 43 -10.66 -10.85 22.43
CA LEU A 43 -9.31 -10.29 22.30
C LEU A 43 -9.07 -9.27 23.41
N VAL A 44 -8.14 -9.56 24.30
CA VAL A 44 -7.73 -8.66 25.40
C VAL A 44 -6.40 -7.98 25.05
N GLY A 45 -6.38 -6.65 25.18
CA GLY A 45 -5.18 -5.84 24.97
C GLY A 45 -4.23 -5.89 26.16
N LEU A 46 -2.93 -5.93 25.87
CA LEU A 46 -1.84 -5.94 26.84
C LEU A 46 -0.79 -4.92 26.39
N ALA A 47 -1.03 -3.64 26.68
CA ALA A 47 -0.04 -2.59 26.43
C ALA A 47 1.10 -2.71 27.45
N ILE A 48 2.36 -2.74 27.00
CA ILE A 48 3.51 -2.87 27.90
C ILE A 48 4.19 -1.52 28.12
N ASN A 49 4.40 -1.14 29.37
CA ASN A 49 5.15 0.06 29.74
C ASN A 49 6.66 -0.20 29.73
N ARG A 50 7.06 -1.39 30.17
CA ARG A 50 8.47 -1.78 30.27
C ARG A 50 8.65 -3.23 29.83
N ALA A 51 9.67 -3.48 29.03
CA ALA A 51 10.14 -4.80 28.63
C ALA A 51 11.59 -4.99 29.07
N GLU A 52 11.89 -6.13 29.68
CA GLU A 52 13.22 -6.50 30.17
C GLU A 52 13.56 -7.91 29.68
N THR A 53 14.72 -8.09 29.05
CA THR A 53 15.19 -9.43 28.66
C THR A 53 15.62 -10.20 29.91
N ILE A 54 15.05 -11.39 30.12
CA ILE A 54 15.54 -12.34 31.14
C ILE A 54 16.68 -13.17 30.54
N SER A 55 16.47 -13.73 29.34
CA SER A 55 17.49 -14.51 28.64
C SER A 55 17.31 -14.43 27.12
N ALA A 56 18.19 -13.69 26.45
CA ALA A 56 18.17 -13.59 24.99
C ALA A 56 18.32 -14.96 24.30
N LYS A 57 19.19 -15.84 24.83
CA LYS A 57 19.42 -17.18 24.28
C LYS A 57 18.17 -18.07 24.31
N LYS A 58 17.29 -17.86 25.29
CA LYS A 58 16.04 -18.61 25.43
C LYS A 58 14.81 -17.82 24.96
N GLY A 59 15.00 -16.60 24.42
CA GLY A 59 13.90 -15.71 24.05
C GLY A 59 12.97 -15.35 25.21
N THR A 60 13.46 -15.34 26.45
CA THR A 60 12.60 -15.05 27.62
C THR A 60 12.64 -13.58 28.02
N TRP A 61 11.45 -13.02 28.23
CA TRP A 61 11.26 -11.60 28.50
C TRP A 61 10.31 -11.39 29.68
N ARG A 62 10.63 -10.42 30.53
CA ARG A 62 9.72 -9.89 31.53
C ARG A 62 9.07 -8.61 30.99
N VAL A 63 7.76 -8.58 30.94
CA VAL A 63 7.00 -7.38 30.57
C VAL A 63 6.21 -6.85 31.75
N TYR A 64 6.12 -5.53 31.84
CA TYR A 64 5.33 -4.80 32.84
C TYR A 64 4.17 -4.14 32.12
N PRO A 65 2.95 -4.66 32.28
CA PRO A 65 1.76 -4.08 31.67
C PRO A 65 1.48 -2.66 32.16
N LYS A 66 0.82 -1.88 31.32
CA LYS A 66 0.30 -0.56 31.68
C LYS A 66 -0.85 -0.66 32.68
N ASP A 67 -1.75 -1.59 32.42
CA ASP A 67 -2.93 -1.83 33.25
C ASP A 67 -2.60 -2.82 34.37
N ALA A 68 -3.31 -2.74 35.49
CA ALA A 68 -3.10 -3.65 36.61
C ALA A 68 -3.43 -5.10 36.20
N LEU A 69 -2.62 -6.07 36.60
CA LEU A 69 -2.80 -7.49 36.22
C LEU A 69 -4.20 -8.03 36.57
N ALA A 70 -4.81 -7.55 37.65
CA ALA A 70 -6.17 -7.92 38.04
C ALA A 70 -7.24 -7.55 36.99
N THR A 71 -6.96 -6.58 36.12
CA THR A 71 -7.86 -6.18 35.02
C THR A 71 -7.66 -7.01 33.75
N LEU A 72 -6.55 -7.74 33.65
CA LEU A 72 -6.19 -8.59 32.53
C LEU A 72 -6.79 -9.99 32.73
N LYS A 73 -8.08 -10.09 32.42
CA LYS A 73 -8.88 -11.30 32.58
C LYS A 73 -8.21 -12.51 31.92
N ASP A 74 -8.18 -13.63 32.63
CA ASP A 74 -7.67 -14.92 32.18
C ASP A 74 -6.20 -14.97 31.73
N LEU A 75 -5.40 -13.93 32.01
CA LEU A 75 -3.97 -13.95 31.75
C LEU A 75 -3.27 -14.92 32.72
N ARG A 76 -2.74 -16.01 32.19
CA ARG A 76 -2.13 -17.09 32.98
C ARG A 76 -1.06 -17.82 32.17
N LYS A 77 -0.28 -18.65 32.86
CA LYS A 77 0.72 -19.53 32.23
C LYS A 77 0.10 -20.35 31.09
N GLY A 78 0.80 -20.40 29.96
CA GLY A 78 0.43 -21.14 28.74
C GLY A 78 -0.48 -20.37 27.77
N VAL A 79 -0.90 -19.14 28.09
CA VAL A 79 -1.67 -18.31 27.16
C VAL A 79 -0.76 -17.84 26.02
N GLU A 80 -1.22 -18.00 24.77
CA GLU A 80 -0.53 -17.47 23.59
C GLU A 80 -0.70 -15.95 23.53
N VAL A 81 0.42 -15.26 23.30
CA VAL A 81 0.50 -13.80 23.21
C VAL A 81 0.89 -13.41 21.79
N ASN A 82 0.15 -12.44 21.26
CA ASN A 82 0.38 -11.85 19.95
C ASN A 82 0.88 -10.41 20.10
N ARG A 83 1.67 -9.93 19.14
CA ARG A 83 2.12 -8.53 19.04
C ARG A 83 1.32 -7.84 17.94
N ASN A 84 0.50 -6.87 18.34
CA ASN A 84 -0.35 -6.10 17.43
C ASN A 84 0.21 -4.70 17.14
N ARG A 85 1.22 -4.27 17.91
CA ARG A 85 1.91 -3.00 17.71
C ARG A 85 3.39 -3.13 18.11
N ASP A 86 4.27 -2.92 17.13
CA ASP A 86 5.71 -2.82 17.30
C ASP A 86 6.11 -1.35 17.25
N VAL A 87 6.51 -0.78 18.39
CA VAL A 87 6.84 0.65 18.47
C VAL A 87 8.14 0.99 17.74
N ASP A 88 9.14 0.12 17.78
CA ASP A 88 10.41 0.35 17.09
C ASP A 88 10.21 0.30 15.57
N TRP A 89 9.45 -0.69 15.07
CA TRP A 89 9.08 -0.76 13.66
C TRP A 89 8.28 0.48 13.21
N LEU A 90 7.34 0.96 14.01
CA LEU A 90 6.61 2.20 13.72
C LEU A 90 7.52 3.44 13.73
N HIS A 91 8.52 3.49 14.60
CA HIS A 91 9.51 4.56 14.60
C HIS A 91 10.43 4.50 13.37
N VAL A 92 10.81 3.30 12.92
CA VAL A 92 11.55 3.12 11.68
C VAL A 92 10.72 3.58 10.49
N LEU A 93 9.44 3.21 10.42
CA LEU A 93 8.53 3.60 9.34
C LEU A 93 8.20 5.09 9.31
N SER A 94 8.16 5.76 10.46
CA SER A 94 7.84 7.19 10.53
C SER A 94 9.00 8.08 10.09
N LYS A 95 10.23 7.54 10.05
CA LYS A 95 11.40 8.25 9.54
C LYS A 95 11.42 8.21 8.02
N LYS A 96 12.06 9.22 7.42
CA LYS A 96 12.35 9.23 5.99
C LYS A 96 13.23 8.01 5.67
N SER A 97 12.66 7.02 5.00
CA SER A 97 13.31 5.73 4.73
C SER A 97 14.26 5.76 3.54
N SER A 98 14.01 6.63 2.57
CA SER A 98 14.85 6.79 1.39
C SER A 98 14.66 8.16 0.74
N ASP A 99 15.66 8.57 -0.05
CA ASP A 99 15.56 9.70 -0.97
C ASP A 99 16.03 9.21 -2.34
N ARG A 100 15.23 9.43 -3.38
CA ARG A 100 15.59 9.08 -4.75
C ARG A 100 16.00 10.36 -5.46
N ARG A 101 17.30 10.53 -5.63
CA ARG A 101 17.91 11.66 -6.35
C ARG A 101 18.61 11.12 -7.60
N ILE A 102 18.74 11.98 -8.60
CA ILE A 102 19.43 11.71 -9.86
C ILE A 102 20.84 12.29 -9.78
N GLY A 103 21.87 11.47 -10.03
CA GLY A 103 23.26 11.94 -10.06
C GLY A 103 23.50 12.94 -11.20
N ILE A 104 24.20 14.03 -10.91
CA ILE A 104 24.63 15.02 -11.93
C ILE A 104 26.11 15.41 -11.81
N TRP A 105 26.73 15.63 -12.96
CA TRP A 105 28.05 16.24 -13.11
C TRP A 105 27.90 17.69 -13.59
N ALA A 106 28.72 18.57 -13.03
CA ALA A 106 28.80 19.96 -13.40
C ALA A 106 30.12 20.24 -14.14
N HIS A 107 30.04 20.98 -15.24
CA HIS A 107 31.19 21.44 -16.00
C HIS A 107 31.11 22.95 -16.17
N LEU A 108 32.05 23.66 -15.58
CA LEU A 108 32.09 25.12 -15.57
C LEU A 108 33.23 25.60 -16.47
N GLN A 109 32.91 26.48 -17.41
CA GLN A 109 33.85 27.04 -18.37
C GLN A 109 33.76 28.56 -18.36
N VAL A 110 34.91 29.24 -18.45
CA VAL A 110 34.98 30.69 -18.60
C VAL A 110 35.32 31.02 -20.04
N LEU A 111 34.43 31.77 -20.70
CA LEU A 111 34.59 32.26 -22.07
C LEU A 111 35.11 33.71 -22.04
N THR A 112 35.25 34.37 -23.19
CA THR A 112 35.79 35.74 -23.25
C THR A 112 34.95 36.76 -22.48
N GLU A 113 33.63 36.74 -22.63
CA GLU A 113 32.71 37.74 -22.04
C GLU A 113 31.62 37.11 -21.15
N SER A 114 31.77 35.82 -20.82
CA SER A 114 30.74 35.08 -20.10
C SER A 114 31.30 33.89 -19.36
N VAL A 115 30.50 33.35 -18.46
CA VAL A 115 30.72 32.04 -17.82
C VAL A 115 29.60 31.08 -18.20
N GLN A 116 29.96 29.84 -18.43
CA GLN A 116 29.07 28.78 -18.88
C GLN A 116 29.09 27.63 -17.87
N LEU A 117 27.92 27.12 -17.50
CA LEU A 117 27.75 25.92 -16.69
C LEU A 117 26.96 24.89 -17.49
N THR A 118 27.52 23.70 -17.64
CA THR A 118 26.86 22.53 -18.20
C THR A 118 26.57 21.53 -17.09
N LEU A 119 25.33 21.07 -16.98
CA LEU A 119 24.97 19.98 -16.08
C LEU A 119 24.60 18.76 -16.92
N THR A 120 25.14 17.60 -16.59
CA THR A 120 24.82 16.32 -17.22
C THR A 120 24.38 15.33 -16.16
N ASP A 121 23.27 14.61 -16.38
CA ASP A 121 22.79 13.61 -15.45
C ASP A 121 23.20 12.17 -15.79
N GLU A 122 22.93 11.24 -14.88
CA GLU A 122 23.23 9.80 -15.00
C GLU A 122 22.47 9.08 -16.13
N ASP A 123 21.38 9.66 -16.63
CA ASP A 123 20.65 9.17 -17.80
C ASP A 123 21.19 9.76 -19.12
N GLY A 124 22.16 10.68 -19.05
CA GLY A 124 22.83 11.30 -20.18
C GLY A 124 22.16 12.59 -20.70
N HIS A 125 21.14 13.13 -20.02
CA HIS A 125 20.59 14.44 -20.41
C HIS A 125 21.55 15.53 -19.97
N SER A 126 21.69 16.56 -20.81
CA SER A 126 22.63 17.64 -20.56
C SER A 126 22.01 18.98 -20.90
N ALA A 127 22.22 19.98 -20.04
CA ALA A 127 21.76 21.33 -20.26
C ALA A 127 22.88 22.33 -19.97
N THR A 128 22.97 23.34 -20.83
CA THR A 128 23.97 24.40 -20.74
C THR A 128 23.29 25.73 -20.45
N THR A 129 23.87 26.49 -19.54
CA THR A 129 23.48 27.89 -19.28
C THR A 129 24.71 28.78 -19.31
N GLN A 130 24.55 29.96 -19.88
CA GLN A 130 25.60 30.97 -19.97
C GLN A 130 25.11 32.29 -19.40
N LEU A 131 25.94 32.93 -18.57
CA LEU A 131 25.67 34.27 -18.03
C LEU A 131 26.79 35.24 -18.43
N PRO A 132 26.45 36.50 -18.75
CA PRO A 132 27.44 37.54 -18.97
C PRO A 132 28.35 37.68 -17.75
N TRP A 133 29.66 37.72 -18.00
CA TRP A 133 30.68 37.96 -16.99
C TRP A 133 31.94 38.50 -17.69
N PRO A 134 31.94 39.81 -18.00
CA PRO A 134 33.00 40.45 -18.77
C PRO A 134 34.37 40.35 -18.10
N ALA A 135 35.44 40.43 -18.90
CA ALA A 135 36.81 40.37 -18.38
C ALA A 135 37.11 41.45 -17.32
N THR A 136 36.46 42.61 -17.40
CA THR A 136 36.60 43.74 -16.48
C THR A 136 36.10 43.44 -15.06
N GLU A 137 35.18 42.50 -14.90
CA GLU A 137 34.61 42.11 -13.61
C GLU A 137 35.36 40.94 -12.94
N ARG A 138 36.38 40.39 -13.63
CA ARG A 138 37.11 39.20 -13.17
C ARG A 138 38.20 39.59 -12.19
N GLN A 139 38.22 38.86 -11.07
CA GLN A 139 39.24 39.03 -10.04
C GLN A 139 40.07 37.75 -9.95
N LYS A 140 41.39 37.92 -9.76
CA LYS A 140 42.26 36.78 -9.48
C LYS A 140 41.98 36.26 -8.08
N ALA A 141 41.95 34.95 -7.92
CA ALA A 141 41.87 34.31 -6.62
C ALA A 141 43.23 34.36 -5.92
N ASN A 142 43.25 34.76 -4.65
CA ASN A 142 44.46 34.76 -3.83
C ASN A 142 44.94 33.35 -3.50
N ASN A 143 44.01 32.40 -3.35
CA ASN A 143 44.28 30.98 -3.13
C ASN A 143 43.42 30.16 -4.11
N GLU A 144 44.08 29.47 -5.03
CA GLU A 144 43.41 28.69 -6.08
C GLU A 144 42.62 27.50 -5.51
N THR A 145 43.19 26.80 -4.52
CA THR A 145 42.55 25.64 -3.89
C THR A 145 41.27 26.04 -3.18
N GLU A 146 41.28 27.17 -2.46
CA GLU A 146 40.09 27.70 -1.79
C GLU A 146 39.01 28.16 -2.79
N ALA A 147 39.41 28.79 -3.90
CA ALA A 147 38.48 29.20 -4.95
C ALA A 147 37.81 27.99 -5.61
N LEU A 148 38.56 26.92 -5.92
CA LEU A 148 38.01 25.68 -6.46
C LEU A 148 37.05 25.00 -5.46
N ASN A 149 37.43 24.95 -4.18
CA ASN A 149 36.55 24.42 -3.12
C ASN A 149 35.28 25.26 -2.96
N HIS A 150 35.37 26.60 -3.09
CA HIS A 150 34.22 27.49 -3.09
C HIS A 150 33.27 27.18 -4.25
N ILE A 151 33.80 27.05 -5.48
CA ILE A 151 33.03 26.72 -6.68
C ILE A 151 32.31 25.38 -6.49
N ARG A 152 33.03 24.33 -6.07
CA ARG A 152 32.47 23.00 -5.78
C ARG A 152 31.35 23.08 -4.74
N ALA A 153 31.60 23.76 -3.62
CA ALA A 153 30.63 23.92 -2.55
C ALA A 153 29.36 24.67 -3.01
N GLN A 154 29.47 25.66 -3.90
CA GLN A 154 28.30 26.37 -4.43
C GLN A 154 27.52 25.53 -5.46
N LEU A 155 28.22 24.82 -6.35
CA LEU A 155 27.58 24.00 -7.38
C LEU A 155 26.89 22.77 -6.79
N ASN A 156 27.42 22.19 -5.71
CA ASN A 156 26.84 21.05 -5.00
C ASN A 156 25.58 21.40 -4.17
N ARG A 157 25.23 22.68 -4.00
CA ARG A 157 24.04 23.11 -3.23
C ARG A 157 22.75 22.94 -4.03
N LEU A 158 22.37 21.69 -4.30
CA LEU A 158 21.19 21.34 -5.10
C LEU A 158 19.87 21.36 -4.31
N GLY A 159 19.93 21.44 -2.98
CA GLY A 159 18.77 21.71 -2.12
C GLY A 159 17.63 20.71 -2.30
N ASN A 160 16.42 21.21 -2.56
CA ASN A 160 15.22 20.39 -2.73
C ASN A 160 14.98 19.90 -4.18
N THR A 161 15.92 20.12 -5.10
CA THR A 161 15.79 19.66 -6.50
C THR A 161 15.93 18.14 -6.60
N ILE A 162 15.44 17.52 -7.68
CA ILE A 162 15.53 16.06 -7.85
C ILE A 162 16.96 15.52 -8.03
N PHE A 163 17.98 16.38 -8.00
CA PHE A 163 19.36 16.03 -8.32
C PHE A 163 20.28 15.94 -7.08
N ILE A 164 21.36 15.18 -7.24
CA ILE A 164 22.49 15.10 -6.31
C ILE A 164 23.80 15.14 -7.10
N ALA A 165 24.86 15.72 -6.53
CA ALA A 165 26.17 15.74 -7.15
C ALA A 165 26.74 14.31 -7.27
N ALA A 166 27.02 13.86 -8.50
CA ALA A 166 27.59 12.54 -8.78
C ALA A 166 29.12 12.59 -8.65
N SER A 167 29.66 12.28 -7.46
CA SER A 167 31.10 11.99 -7.29
C SER A 167 31.36 11.28 -5.96
N ALA A 168 32.27 10.31 -5.94
CA ALA A 168 32.71 9.62 -4.72
C ALA A 168 33.64 10.49 -3.83
N ASP A 169 34.20 11.57 -4.36
CA ASP A 169 35.13 12.50 -3.67
C ASP A 169 34.47 13.86 -3.31
N GLY A 170 33.18 14.02 -3.61
CA GLY A 170 32.44 15.27 -3.39
C GLY A 170 32.70 16.36 -4.44
N SER A 171 33.43 16.11 -5.52
CA SER A 171 33.59 17.04 -6.63
C SER A 171 32.96 16.55 -7.94
N SER A 172 31.65 16.74 -8.10
CA SER A 172 31.00 16.55 -9.42
C SER A 172 31.30 17.70 -10.40
N ALA A 173 32.00 18.74 -9.94
CA ALA A 173 32.29 19.96 -10.68
C ALA A 173 33.72 20.01 -11.22
N LYS A 174 33.85 20.12 -12.55
CA LYS A 174 35.10 20.47 -13.25
C LYS A 174 35.08 21.94 -13.66
N ALA A 175 36.25 22.60 -13.62
CA ALA A 175 36.42 23.98 -14.03
C ALA A 175 37.64 24.12 -14.95
N ASP A 176 37.43 24.60 -16.18
CA ASP A 176 38.47 24.76 -17.21
C ASP A 176 39.16 26.13 -17.15
N PHE A 177 39.50 26.58 -15.94
CA PHE A 177 40.20 27.85 -15.73
C PHE A 177 40.91 27.85 -14.38
N HIS A 178 42.02 28.59 -14.32
CA HIS A 178 42.86 28.70 -13.13
C HIS A 178 42.83 30.12 -12.55
N HIS A 179 42.97 30.22 -11.23
CA HIS A 179 43.17 31.47 -10.50
C HIS A 179 42.08 32.54 -10.62
N LEU A 180 40.82 32.20 -10.89
CA LEU A 180 39.70 33.16 -10.90
C LEU A 180 38.81 33.00 -9.67
N PHE A 181 38.42 34.12 -9.09
CA PHE A 181 37.39 34.16 -8.05
C PHE A 181 36.00 34.37 -8.69
N LEU A 182 35.08 33.45 -8.45
CA LEU A 182 33.69 33.55 -8.93
C LEU A 182 32.77 33.94 -7.76
N PRO A 183 32.00 35.04 -7.89
CA PRO A 183 31.04 35.42 -6.88
C PRO A 183 29.96 34.34 -6.65
N ALA A 184 29.59 34.12 -5.39
CA ALA A 184 28.54 33.17 -5.03
C ALA A 184 27.19 33.52 -5.69
N SER A 185 26.88 34.80 -5.93
CA SER A 185 25.66 35.23 -6.63
C SER A 185 25.63 34.73 -8.07
N LEU A 186 26.75 34.85 -8.80
CA LEU A 186 26.91 34.36 -10.17
C LEU A 186 26.76 32.84 -10.24
N LEU A 187 27.44 32.11 -9.35
CA LEU A 187 27.35 30.65 -9.26
C LEU A 187 25.95 30.17 -8.90
N ASN A 188 25.25 30.86 -8.00
CA ASN A 188 23.87 30.52 -7.63
C ASN A 188 22.88 30.75 -8.79
N ASN A 189 23.05 31.83 -9.55
CA ASN A 189 22.22 32.11 -10.72
C ASN A 189 22.46 31.08 -11.83
N LEU A 190 23.73 30.81 -12.17
CA LEU A 190 24.10 29.74 -13.12
C LEU A 190 23.49 28.40 -12.72
N ARG A 191 23.69 27.98 -11.46
CA ARG A 191 23.18 26.70 -10.95
C ARG A 191 21.67 26.61 -11.05
N ARG A 192 20.93 27.65 -10.62
CA ARG A 192 19.46 27.65 -10.67
C ARG A 192 18.92 27.54 -12.09
N GLN A 193 19.50 28.31 -13.02
CA GLN A 193 19.10 28.29 -14.43
C GLN A 193 19.47 26.97 -15.11
N ALA A 194 20.68 26.45 -14.87
CA ALA A 194 21.12 25.18 -15.44
C ALA A 194 20.30 23.99 -14.92
N VAL A 195 19.93 23.99 -13.62
CA VAL A 195 19.02 22.98 -13.06
C VAL A 195 17.64 23.05 -13.74
N ALA A 196 17.05 24.25 -13.86
CA ALA A 196 15.75 24.40 -14.52
C ALA A 196 15.78 23.98 -16.00
N ALA A 197 16.88 24.29 -16.70
CA ALA A 197 17.08 23.86 -18.08
C ALA A 197 17.23 22.33 -18.20
N LEU A 198 17.95 21.69 -17.26
CA LEU A 198 18.09 20.24 -17.21
C LEU A 198 16.75 19.55 -16.91
N GLU A 199 15.94 20.10 -16.01
CA GLU A 199 14.58 19.59 -15.75
C GLU A 199 13.69 19.66 -17.00
N ALA A 200 13.77 20.77 -17.75
CA ALA A 200 13.02 20.94 -19.00
C ALA A 200 13.50 19.97 -20.10
N GLU A 201 14.81 19.77 -20.23
CA GLU A 201 15.39 18.81 -21.16
C GLU A 201 14.93 17.38 -20.84
N ARG A 202 15.03 16.97 -19.56
CA ARG A 202 14.53 15.67 -19.10
C ARG A 202 13.04 15.49 -19.37
N ALA A 203 12.23 16.52 -19.11
CA ALA A 203 10.79 16.46 -19.35
C ALA A 203 10.45 16.31 -20.84
N THR A 204 11.23 16.97 -21.72
CA THR A 204 11.08 16.87 -23.17
C THR A 204 11.54 15.52 -23.70
N ALA A 205 12.62 14.99 -23.15
CA ALA A 205 13.20 13.71 -23.53
C ALA A 205 12.48 12.50 -22.90
N LEU A 206 11.52 12.72 -21.98
CA LEU A 206 10.75 11.65 -21.35
C LEU A 206 10.02 10.85 -22.43
N PRO A 207 10.38 9.56 -22.66
CA PRO A 207 9.74 8.78 -23.69
C PRO A 207 8.27 8.58 -23.34
N ARG A 208 7.40 8.68 -24.33
CA ARG A 208 6.00 8.31 -24.16
C ARG A 208 5.94 6.79 -24.01
N TRP A 209 5.66 6.31 -22.80
CA TRP A 209 5.56 4.89 -22.56
C TRP A 209 4.42 4.32 -23.40
N THR A 210 4.78 3.48 -24.36
CA THR A 210 3.81 2.71 -25.14
C THR A 210 3.37 1.52 -24.32
N ARG A 211 2.12 1.10 -24.53
CA ARG A 211 1.63 -0.16 -23.97
C ARG A 211 2.58 -1.28 -24.40
N ALA A 212 3.07 -2.07 -23.44
CA ALA A 212 3.87 -3.25 -23.74
C ALA A 212 3.06 -4.19 -24.68
N PRO A 213 3.74 -4.89 -25.62
CA PRO A 213 3.06 -5.85 -26.46
C PRO A 213 2.36 -6.90 -25.59
N ALA A 214 1.21 -7.39 -26.04
CA ALA A 214 0.54 -8.49 -25.36
C ALA A 214 1.43 -9.74 -25.43
N VAL A 215 1.42 -10.53 -24.35
CA VAL A 215 2.13 -11.81 -24.28
C VAL A 215 1.39 -12.83 -25.15
N GLU A 216 2.12 -13.52 -26.03
CA GLU A 216 1.58 -14.55 -26.92
C GLU A 216 2.37 -15.88 -26.73
N PRO A 217 1.70 -17.00 -26.40
CA PRO A 217 0.26 -17.12 -26.17
C PRO A 217 -0.18 -16.45 -24.85
N PRO A 218 -1.47 -16.08 -24.73
CA PRO A 218 -2.03 -15.51 -23.51
C PRO A 218 -1.78 -16.43 -22.31
N ALA A 219 -1.37 -15.87 -21.18
CA ALA A 219 -1.15 -16.63 -19.95
C ALA A 219 -2.44 -17.34 -19.50
N PRO A 220 -2.44 -18.63 -19.13
CA PRO A 220 -3.66 -19.31 -18.74
C PRO A 220 -4.25 -18.71 -17.45
N TYR A 221 -5.58 -18.56 -17.40
CA TYR A 221 -6.29 -18.20 -16.17
C TYR A 221 -6.26 -19.39 -15.19
N PRO A 222 -6.16 -19.17 -13.86
CA PRO A 222 -6.00 -20.26 -12.89
C PRO A 222 -7.16 -21.26 -12.85
N GLU A 223 -8.38 -20.81 -13.16
CA GLU A 223 -9.60 -21.62 -13.15
C GLU A 223 -10.09 -21.85 -14.59
N ASP A 224 -10.67 -23.02 -14.87
CA ASP A 224 -11.22 -23.35 -16.20
C ASP A 224 -12.73 -23.08 -16.31
N SER A 225 -13.39 -22.77 -15.18
CA SER A 225 -14.80 -22.42 -15.11
C SER A 225 -15.03 -21.23 -14.19
N LEU A 226 -15.76 -20.22 -14.66
CA LEU A 226 -16.17 -19.06 -13.89
C LEU A 226 -17.68 -19.07 -13.67
N SER A 227 -18.10 -18.91 -12.42
CA SER A 227 -19.50 -18.70 -12.06
C SER A 227 -19.87 -17.21 -12.14
N TYR A 228 -21.15 -16.89 -11.92
CA TYR A 228 -21.64 -15.50 -11.89
C TYR A 228 -20.87 -14.60 -10.92
N LEU A 229 -20.22 -15.17 -9.89
CA LEU A 229 -19.38 -14.48 -8.92
C LEU A 229 -18.14 -13.82 -9.54
N ALA A 230 -17.72 -14.29 -10.73
CA ALA A 230 -16.61 -13.69 -11.47
C ALA A 230 -16.99 -12.36 -12.17
N ASN A 231 -18.26 -11.96 -12.10
CA ASN A 231 -18.78 -10.71 -12.62
C ASN A 231 -18.42 -10.46 -14.10
N VAL A 232 -18.53 -11.50 -14.91
CA VAL A 232 -18.29 -11.40 -16.37
C VAL A 232 -19.53 -10.84 -17.04
N PHE A 233 -19.64 -9.52 -17.06
CA PHE A 233 -20.86 -8.82 -17.50
C PHE A 233 -20.92 -8.50 -19.00
N ASN A 234 -19.77 -8.22 -19.63
CA ASN A 234 -19.74 -7.76 -21.02
C ASN A 234 -18.91 -8.67 -21.94
N THR A 235 -19.14 -8.53 -23.25
CA THR A 235 -18.47 -9.36 -24.28
C THR A 235 -16.96 -9.21 -24.28
N ALA A 236 -16.41 -8.04 -23.91
CA ALA A 236 -14.96 -7.84 -23.85
C ALA A 236 -14.34 -8.67 -22.70
N ALA A 237 -14.98 -8.69 -21.53
CA ALA A 237 -14.59 -9.52 -20.41
C ALA A 237 -14.72 -11.01 -20.76
N HIS A 238 -15.83 -11.42 -21.39
CA HIS A 238 -16.00 -12.80 -21.84
C HIS A 238 -14.89 -13.23 -22.82
N ARG A 239 -14.57 -12.39 -23.82
CA ARG A 239 -13.48 -12.65 -24.78
C ARG A 239 -12.12 -12.73 -24.10
N PHE A 240 -11.89 -11.91 -23.06
CA PHE A 240 -10.67 -11.98 -22.26
C PHE A 240 -10.54 -13.35 -21.59
N TYR A 241 -11.51 -13.76 -20.77
CA TYR A 241 -11.43 -15.03 -20.07
C TYR A 241 -11.34 -16.24 -21.02
N ALA A 242 -12.11 -16.24 -22.11
CA ALA A 242 -12.04 -17.30 -23.12
C ALA A 242 -10.66 -17.37 -23.78
N ARG A 243 -10.03 -16.21 -24.08
CA ARG A 243 -8.66 -16.14 -24.61
C ARG A 243 -7.64 -16.69 -23.63
N HIS A 244 -7.87 -16.53 -22.34
CA HIS A 244 -7.03 -17.05 -21.26
C HIS A 244 -7.37 -18.50 -20.87
N GLY A 245 -8.14 -19.23 -21.69
CA GLY A 245 -8.34 -20.68 -21.55
C GLY A 245 -9.52 -21.10 -20.67
N VAL A 246 -10.34 -20.16 -20.19
CA VAL A 246 -11.57 -20.47 -19.46
C VAL A 246 -12.60 -21.06 -20.43
N LYS A 247 -13.15 -22.23 -20.09
CA LYS A 247 -14.06 -23.00 -20.95
C LYS A 247 -15.53 -22.68 -20.69
N VAL A 248 -15.89 -22.50 -19.41
CA VAL A 248 -17.26 -22.19 -18.99
C VAL A 248 -17.26 -20.84 -18.31
N ILE A 249 -17.98 -19.88 -18.86
CA ILE A 249 -18.06 -18.52 -18.35
C ILE A 249 -19.53 -18.20 -18.12
N ALA A 250 -19.97 -18.31 -16.88
CA ALA A 250 -21.31 -17.88 -16.51
C ALA A 250 -21.40 -16.34 -16.56
N PRO A 251 -22.55 -15.79 -17.01
CA PRO A 251 -22.77 -14.36 -17.01
C PRO A 251 -22.78 -13.82 -15.57
N ALA A 252 -22.42 -12.55 -15.43
CA ALA A 252 -22.58 -11.85 -14.16
C ALA A 252 -24.03 -11.91 -13.67
N TYR A 253 -24.24 -11.82 -12.36
CA TYR A 253 -25.57 -11.88 -11.77
C TYR A 253 -26.50 -10.77 -12.28
N GLU A 254 -25.93 -9.60 -12.53
CA GLU A 254 -26.57 -8.40 -13.07
C GLU A 254 -27.08 -8.58 -14.51
N SER A 255 -26.65 -9.62 -15.22
CA SER A 255 -27.18 -9.98 -16.55
C SER A 255 -28.56 -10.65 -16.46
N ILE A 256 -29.04 -10.99 -15.25
CA ILE A 256 -30.42 -11.47 -14.99
C ILE A 256 -30.69 -12.82 -15.69
N GLU A 257 -29.64 -13.63 -15.84
CA GLU A 257 -29.72 -14.99 -16.38
C GLU A 257 -29.81 -16.05 -15.28
N GLU A 258 -29.62 -15.65 -14.02
CA GLU A 258 -29.72 -16.51 -12.83
C GLU A 258 -31.03 -16.21 -12.05
N PRO A 259 -32.18 -16.82 -12.43
CA PRO A 259 -33.47 -16.58 -11.76
C PRO A 259 -33.61 -17.30 -10.41
N GLY A 260 -32.65 -18.17 -10.07
CA GLY A 260 -32.66 -19.03 -8.90
C GLY A 260 -32.27 -18.34 -7.59
N GLU A 261 -32.23 -19.13 -6.53
CA GLU A 261 -31.59 -18.72 -5.27
C GLU A 261 -30.08 -18.91 -5.37
N VAL A 262 -29.35 -17.80 -5.30
CA VAL A 262 -27.89 -17.81 -5.39
C VAL A 262 -27.27 -17.06 -4.21
N SER A 263 -25.97 -17.24 -4.00
CA SER A 263 -25.24 -16.52 -2.95
C SER A 263 -25.03 -15.07 -3.39
N LEU A 264 -25.67 -14.14 -2.71
CA LEU A 264 -25.57 -12.70 -2.96
C LEU A 264 -24.40 -12.08 -2.20
N MET A 265 -24.03 -12.67 -1.06
CA MET A 265 -22.92 -12.24 -0.24
C MET A 265 -22.25 -13.45 0.40
N ILE A 266 -20.93 -13.51 0.31
CA ILE A 266 -20.10 -14.51 0.99
C ILE A 266 -19.25 -13.77 2.01
N THR A 267 -19.28 -14.20 3.27
CA THR A 267 -18.53 -13.53 4.35
C THR A 267 -17.90 -14.54 5.30
N LYS A 268 -16.75 -14.17 5.86
CA LYS A 268 -16.10 -14.92 6.94
C LYS A 268 -16.78 -14.71 8.29
N HIS A 269 -17.54 -13.63 8.45
CA HIS A 269 -18.37 -13.44 9.63
C HIS A 269 -19.49 -14.48 9.64
N CYS A 270 -19.63 -15.22 10.74
CA CYS A 270 -20.57 -16.33 10.82
C CYS A 270 -21.53 -16.12 11.99
N VAL A 271 -22.82 -15.94 11.68
CA VAL A 271 -23.86 -15.75 12.71
C VAL A 271 -23.94 -16.95 13.66
N ARG A 272 -23.72 -18.18 13.17
CA ARG A 272 -23.64 -19.36 14.05
C ARG A 272 -22.49 -19.24 15.05
N PHE A 273 -21.35 -18.65 14.67
CA PHE A 273 -20.26 -18.42 15.61
C PHE A 273 -20.63 -17.38 16.68
N SER A 274 -21.24 -16.27 16.27
CA SER A 274 -21.70 -15.22 17.19
C SER A 274 -22.79 -15.70 18.17
N LEU A 275 -23.64 -16.63 17.74
CA LEU A 275 -24.69 -17.21 18.57
C LEU A 275 -24.24 -18.48 19.33
N SER A 276 -22.94 -18.81 19.32
CA SER A 276 -22.40 -20.03 19.95
C SER A 276 -22.99 -21.35 19.40
N LEU A 277 -23.49 -21.33 18.17
CA LEU A 277 -24.04 -22.47 17.41
C LEU A 277 -23.03 -23.07 16.41
N CYS A 278 -21.75 -22.68 16.49
CA CYS A 278 -20.73 -23.13 15.55
C CYS A 278 -20.22 -24.54 15.92
N PRO A 279 -20.25 -25.51 14.99
CA PRO A 279 -19.79 -26.86 15.27
C PRO A 279 -18.27 -26.90 15.53
N LYS A 280 -17.50 -25.92 15.02
CA LYS A 280 -16.07 -25.79 15.32
C LYS A 280 -15.80 -25.34 16.76
N GLN A 281 -16.73 -24.62 17.40
CA GLN A 281 -16.63 -24.26 18.83
C GLN A 281 -16.99 -25.45 19.74
N ALA A 282 -17.96 -26.27 19.32
CA ALA A 282 -18.43 -27.43 20.09
C ALA A 282 -17.52 -28.68 20.01
N LYS A 283 -16.48 -28.66 19.17
CA LYS A 283 -15.55 -29.79 18.99
C LYS A 283 -14.68 -29.96 20.26
N GLY A 284 -14.94 -31.01 21.03
CA GLY A 284 -14.20 -31.35 22.27
C GLY A 284 -14.99 -31.15 23.58
N VAL A 285 -16.22 -30.64 23.52
CA VAL A 285 -17.10 -30.53 24.69
C VAL A 285 -18.00 -31.76 24.76
N THR A 286 -17.72 -32.66 25.71
CA THR A 286 -18.54 -33.85 26.00
C THR A 286 -19.97 -33.44 26.34
N GLY A 287 -20.95 -33.92 25.57
CA GLY A 287 -22.40 -33.68 25.79
C GLY A 287 -23.08 -32.76 24.77
N VAL A 288 -22.34 -31.99 23.97
CA VAL A 288 -22.90 -31.04 22.97
C VAL A 288 -22.76 -31.54 21.52
N GLN A 289 -21.99 -32.62 21.32
CA GLN A 289 -21.83 -33.28 20.02
C GLN A 289 -23.12 -34.02 19.65
N GLY A 290 -24.00 -33.36 18.91
CA GLY A 290 -25.22 -33.96 18.32
C GLY A 290 -26.49 -33.10 18.41
N PHE A 291 -26.55 -32.11 19.30
CA PHE A 291 -27.76 -31.32 19.55
C PHE A 291 -27.89 -30.06 18.69
N VAL A 292 -26.82 -29.61 18.01
CA VAL A 292 -26.88 -28.40 17.17
C VAL A 292 -27.33 -28.76 15.75
N LYS A 293 -28.54 -29.30 15.60
CA LYS A 293 -29.30 -29.17 14.35
C LYS A 293 -29.83 -27.74 14.30
N ALA A 294 -28.97 -26.80 13.95
CA ALA A 294 -29.40 -25.43 13.73
C ALA A 294 -30.39 -25.43 12.57
N GLU A 295 -31.65 -25.11 12.85
CA GLU A 295 -32.65 -24.78 11.84
C GLU A 295 -32.08 -23.71 10.88
N PRO A 296 -32.51 -23.68 9.61
CA PRO A 296 -31.99 -22.72 8.63
C PRO A 296 -32.20 -21.29 9.15
N LEU A 297 -31.09 -20.61 9.46
CA LEU A 297 -31.14 -19.21 9.90
C LEU A 297 -31.54 -18.33 8.70
N GLN A 298 -32.37 -17.33 8.95
CA GLN A 298 -32.81 -16.37 7.95
C GLN A 298 -32.53 -14.95 8.44
N LEU A 299 -32.07 -14.09 7.54
CA LEU A 299 -32.05 -12.65 7.75
C LEU A 299 -33.38 -12.09 7.26
N ILE A 300 -34.04 -11.32 8.13
CA ILE A 300 -35.29 -10.65 7.80
C ILE A 300 -35.00 -9.16 7.67
N ASN A 301 -35.25 -8.60 6.49
CA ASN A 301 -35.16 -7.16 6.24
C ASN A 301 -36.52 -6.67 5.72
N GLY A 302 -37.35 -6.13 6.61
CA GLY A 302 -38.74 -5.78 6.29
C GLY A 302 -39.53 -6.99 5.81
N LYS A 303 -39.92 -7.01 4.52
CA LYS A 303 -40.67 -8.12 3.90
C LYS A 303 -39.77 -9.21 3.31
N GLU A 304 -38.45 -9.01 3.34
CA GLU A 304 -37.49 -9.91 2.70
C GLU A 304 -36.99 -10.96 3.68
N LYS A 305 -36.90 -12.19 3.19
CA LYS A 305 -36.30 -13.32 3.91
C LYS A 305 -35.14 -13.84 3.08
N LEU A 306 -33.93 -13.69 3.58
CA LEU A 306 -32.71 -14.21 2.97
C LEU A 306 -32.22 -15.41 3.77
N THR A 307 -31.98 -16.53 3.11
CA THR A 307 -31.57 -17.76 3.79
C THR A 307 -30.07 -17.76 4.00
N LEU A 308 -29.61 -18.08 5.20
CA LEU A 308 -28.19 -18.23 5.51
C LEU A 308 -27.76 -19.68 5.27
N ARG A 309 -26.77 -19.87 4.40
CA ARG A 309 -26.06 -21.15 4.25
C ARG A 309 -24.68 -21.03 4.88
N PHE A 310 -24.22 -22.09 5.54
CA PHE A 310 -22.96 -22.09 6.26
C PHE A 310 -22.04 -23.18 5.72
N ASP A 311 -20.99 -22.78 5.01
CA ASP A 311 -19.91 -23.69 4.65
C ASP A 311 -18.82 -23.68 5.72
N CYS A 312 -18.88 -24.69 6.58
CA CYS A 312 -17.95 -24.81 7.70
C CYS A 312 -16.52 -25.16 7.24
N LYS A 313 -16.31 -25.67 6.02
CA LYS A 313 -14.97 -26.06 5.55
C LYS A 313 -14.08 -24.83 5.30
N PRO A 314 -14.43 -23.88 4.41
CA PRO A 314 -13.71 -22.62 4.23
C PRO A 314 -14.06 -21.55 5.29
N CYS A 315 -14.92 -21.86 6.28
CA CYS A 315 -15.45 -20.90 7.26
C CYS A 315 -16.17 -19.72 6.60
N GLU A 316 -17.19 -20.01 5.79
CA GLU A 316 -17.96 -19.01 5.06
C GLU A 316 -19.45 -19.09 5.39
N MET A 317 -20.07 -17.92 5.51
CA MET A 317 -21.51 -17.75 5.56
C MET A 317 -21.96 -17.09 4.27
N HIS A 318 -22.93 -17.73 3.62
CA HIS A 318 -23.54 -17.28 2.39
C HIS A 318 -24.92 -16.73 2.70
N VAL A 319 -25.16 -15.49 2.30
CA VAL A 319 -26.50 -14.90 2.29
C VAL A 319 -27.11 -15.22 0.93
N VAL A 320 -28.12 -16.08 0.93
CA VAL A 320 -28.76 -16.60 -0.28
C VAL A 320 -30.09 -15.90 -0.49
N GLY A 321 -30.32 -15.46 -1.72
CA GLY A 321 -31.56 -14.80 -2.11
C GLY A 321 -31.85 -14.91 -3.61
N LYS A 322 -33.03 -14.43 -4.00
CA LYS A 322 -33.47 -14.32 -5.40
C LYS A 322 -33.50 -12.86 -5.81
N MET A 323 -33.24 -12.60 -7.09
CA MET A 323 -33.41 -11.26 -7.64
C MET A 323 -34.89 -10.86 -7.56
N LYS A 324 -35.16 -9.62 -7.11
CA LYS A 324 -36.52 -9.10 -7.05
C LYS A 324 -37.04 -8.85 -8.47
N PRO A 325 -38.31 -9.16 -8.78
CA PRO A 325 -38.89 -8.88 -10.09
C PRO A 325 -38.78 -7.39 -10.50
N ALA A 326 -38.94 -6.47 -9.55
CA ALA A 326 -38.80 -5.04 -9.79
C ALA A 326 -37.35 -4.66 -10.16
N VAL A 327 -36.36 -5.19 -9.46
CA VAL A 327 -34.93 -4.99 -9.75
C VAL A 327 -34.58 -5.60 -11.11
N ALA A 328 -35.02 -6.84 -11.37
CA ALA A 328 -34.83 -7.47 -12.68
C ALA A 328 -35.47 -6.65 -13.82
N LYS A 329 -36.67 -6.09 -13.62
CA LYS A 329 -37.31 -5.23 -14.62
C LYS A 329 -36.53 -3.94 -14.85
N GLN A 330 -36.08 -3.30 -13.76
CA GLN A 330 -35.27 -2.08 -13.82
C GLN A 330 -33.95 -2.35 -14.55
N SER A 331 -33.20 -3.35 -14.14
CA SER A 331 -31.91 -3.70 -14.77
C SER A 331 -32.06 -4.08 -16.24
N ARG A 332 -33.16 -4.75 -16.65
CA ARG A 332 -33.46 -4.98 -18.08
C ARG A 332 -33.69 -3.68 -18.84
N SER A 333 -34.40 -2.72 -18.25
CA SER A 333 -34.61 -1.40 -18.86
C SER A 333 -33.29 -0.68 -19.03
N GLU A 334 -32.48 -0.61 -17.98
CA GLU A 334 -31.17 0.05 -17.99
C GLU A 334 -30.22 -0.58 -19.00
N LEU A 335 -30.22 -1.91 -19.12
CA LEU A 335 -29.46 -2.65 -20.14
C LEU A 335 -29.93 -2.31 -21.55
N ALA A 336 -31.25 -2.23 -21.78
CA ALA A 336 -31.80 -1.86 -23.08
C ALA A 336 -31.43 -0.42 -23.46
N ASP A 337 -31.54 0.52 -22.51
CA ASP A 337 -31.19 1.92 -22.69
C ASP A 337 -29.69 2.09 -22.99
N ALA A 338 -28.83 1.38 -22.25
CA ALA A 338 -27.38 1.39 -22.48
C ALA A 338 -27.01 0.82 -23.85
N CYS A 339 -27.64 -0.29 -24.26
CA CYS A 339 -27.46 -0.86 -25.60
C CYS A 339 -27.90 0.11 -26.69
N ALA A 340 -29.04 0.78 -26.52
CA ALA A 340 -29.55 1.77 -27.46
C ALA A 340 -28.62 2.98 -27.57
N ALA A 341 -28.12 3.51 -26.44
CA ALA A 341 -27.17 4.61 -26.40
C ALA A 341 -25.84 4.27 -27.10
N LEU A 342 -25.31 3.06 -26.87
CA LEU A 342 -24.12 2.56 -27.55
C LEU A 342 -24.33 2.45 -29.07
N ALA A 343 -25.49 1.94 -29.51
CA ALA A 343 -25.82 1.84 -30.93
C ALA A 343 -25.93 3.21 -31.62
N GLN A 344 -26.33 4.24 -30.88
CA GLN A 344 -26.40 5.63 -31.35
C GLN A 344 -25.04 6.36 -31.28
N GLY A 345 -23.98 5.69 -30.84
CA GLY A 345 -22.63 6.29 -30.73
C GLY A 345 -22.52 7.34 -29.62
N VAL A 346 -23.44 7.36 -28.66
CA VAL A 346 -23.39 8.29 -27.53
C VAL A 346 -22.21 7.90 -26.63
N SER A 347 -21.14 8.70 -26.67
CA SER A 347 -19.98 8.49 -25.82
C SER A 347 -20.31 8.81 -24.36
N MET A 348 -19.78 8.03 -23.41
CA MET A 348 -19.82 8.41 -22.00
C MET A 348 -19.10 9.75 -21.80
N THR A 349 -19.85 10.78 -21.40
CA THR A 349 -19.28 12.08 -21.06
C THR A 349 -18.71 12.03 -19.64
N PHE A 350 -17.37 12.03 -19.52
CA PHE A 350 -16.71 12.15 -18.22
C PHE A 350 -16.70 13.62 -17.80
N TYR A 351 -17.50 13.95 -16.78
CA TYR A 351 -17.53 15.29 -16.23
C TYR A 351 -16.40 15.47 -15.21
N LYS A 352 -15.63 16.56 -15.34
CA LYS A 352 -14.55 16.93 -14.42
C LYS A 352 -15.04 17.24 -13.00
N THR A 353 -16.32 17.58 -12.86
CA THR A 353 -17.04 17.79 -11.61
C THR A 353 -18.38 17.08 -11.67
N ARG A 354 -18.88 16.58 -10.53
CA ARG A 354 -20.20 15.91 -10.47
C ARG A 354 -21.26 16.88 -11.00
N PRO A 355 -22.03 16.53 -12.04
CA PRO A 355 -23.07 17.40 -12.57
C PRO A 355 -24.12 17.69 -11.48
N ALA A 356 -24.55 18.94 -11.37
CA ALA A 356 -25.50 19.38 -10.34
C ALA A 356 -26.92 18.80 -10.53
N SER A 357 -27.19 18.12 -11.65
CA SER A 357 -28.56 17.75 -12.07
C SER A 357 -28.70 16.29 -12.52
N LEU A 358 -28.24 15.35 -11.70
CA LEU A 358 -28.70 13.96 -11.77
C LEU A 358 -29.33 13.59 -10.42
N THR A 359 -30.51 14.12 -10.17
CA THR A 359 -31.44 13.56 -9.18
C THR A 359 -31.93 12.22 -9.73
N GLY A 360 -31.23 11.15 -9.38
CA GLY A 360 -31.55 9.80 -9.83
C GLY A 360 -30.34 8.89 -9.88
N PHE A 361 -29.48 8.92 -8.86
CA PHE A 361 -28.46 7.89 -8.69
C PHE A 361 -28.22 7.65 -7.21
N GLY A 362 -28.55 6.44 -6.76
CA GLY A 362 -28.48 6.01 -5.36
C GLY A 362 -29.76 6.32 -4.58
N HIS A 363 -30.26 5.32 -3.88
CA HIS A 363 -31.21 5.50 -2.79
C HIS A 363 -30.70 6.49 -1.75
#